data_AF-A0A7X6UJ47-F1
#
_entry.id   AF-A0A7X6UJ47-F1
#
_cell.length_a   1.000
_cell.length_b   1.000
_cell.length_c   1.000
_cell.angle_alpha   90.00
_cell.angle_beta   90.00
_cell.angle_gamma   90.00
#
_symmetry.space_group_name_H-M   'P 1'
#
loop_
_entity.id
_entity.type
_entity.pdbx_description
1 polymer ?
#
loop_
_entity_poly.entity_id
_entity_poly.type
_entity_poly.pdbx_seq_one_letter_code
_entity_poly.pdbx_strand_id
1 'polypeptide(L)'
;MICSKCGADSVKSVKFCTNCGNPLPQTAENQPDHETHTEQAEGNQNRIGFSERINDPAFASYLRQTTAWSFIFAGILAVVVIVGFFIYGETSSEMDNPQALYIGLGIGGMFLTIALLSTISRARVKQWDGVVIDKKIERKTRRNKDSDGQYHVERYKLYTVVFKTNQGKILEKGVEDDDTVFNYFEIGDQVRQHKGLGTLEKYDKSRDSIIFCNACSTLNDINDDKCYRCSCPLLK
;
A
#
# COMPACT_ATOMS: atom_id res chain seq x y z
N MET A 1 -17.66 17.39 46.54
CA MET A 1 -16.27 17.86 46.28
C MET A 1 -16.38 19.13 45.48
N ILE A 2 -15.63 20.17 45.86
CA ILE A 2 -15.78 21.50 45.27
C ILE A 2 -14.92 21.60 44.00
N CYS A 3 -15.54 21.98 42.88
CA CYS A 3 -14.83 22.17 41.63
C CYS A 3 -13.84 23.34 41.74
N SER A 4 -12.56 23.09 41.45
CA SER A 4 -11.50 24.10 41.52
C SER A 4 -11.65 25.25 40.52
N LYS A 5 -12.49 25.11 39.49
CA LYS A 5 -12.69 26.11 38.43
C LYS A 5 -13.91 27.00 38.64
N CYS A 6 -15.01 26.48 39.15
CA CYS A 6 -16.26 27.24 39.29
C CYS A 6 -16.85 27.25 40.71
N GLY A 7 -16.24 26.53 41.67
CA GLY A 7 -16.69 26.51 43.06
C GLY A 7 -17.98 25.72 43.33
N ALA A 8 -18.56 25.06 42.33
CA ALA A 8 -19.77 24.25 42.51
C ALA A 8 -19.46 22.94 43.25
N ASP A 9 -20.33 22.54 44.19
CA ASP A 9 -20.22 21.27 44.91
C ASP A 9 -20.82 20.13 44.08
N SER A 10 -20.06 19.04 43.92
CA SER A 10 -20.44 17.88 43.10
C SER A 10 -20.41 16.59 43.92
N VAL A 11 -21.33 15.68 43.60
CA VAL A 11 -21.50 14.37 44.26
C VAL A 11 -20.27 13.48 44.02
N LYS A 12 -19.88 12.66 45.00
CA LYS A 12 -18.58 11.94 45.04
C LYS A 12 -18.33 10.88 43.94
N SER A 13 -19.19 10.74 42.94
CA SER A 13 -19.08 9.71 41.88
C SER A 13 -19.13 10.24 40.45
N VAL A 14 -19.13 11.57 40.24
CA VAL A 14 -19.15 12.15 38.88
C VAL A 14 -17.73 12.54 38.41
N LYS A 15 -17.37 12.10 37.20
CA LYS A 15 -16.04 12.33 36.60
C LYS A 15 -15.81 13.77 36.12
N PHE A 16 -16.91 14.50 35.87
CA PHE A 16 -16.90 15.87 35.38
C PHE A 16 -17.90 16.70 36.17
N CYS A 17 -17.57 17.97 36.43
CA CYS A 17 -18.49 18.91 37.06
C CYS A 17 -19.71 19.14 36.15
N THR A 18 -20.91 18.89 36.65
CA THR A 18 -22.16 19.02 35.90
C THR A 18 -22.51 20.46 35.52
N ASN A 19 -21.87 21.45 36.15
CA ASN A 19 -22.14 22.87 35.89
C ASN A 19 -21.20 23.47 34.83
N CYS A 20 -19.90 23.13 34.85
CA CYS A 20 -18.91 23.75 33.95
C CYS A 20 -18.12 22.77 33.07
N GLY A 21 -18.37 21.46 33.21
CA GLY A 21 -17.74 20.41 32.41
C GLY A 21 -16.28 20.09 32.75
N ASN A 22 -15.69 20.73 33.77
CA ASN A 22 -14.28 20.51 34.11
C ASN A 22 -14.09 19.14 34.81
N PRO A 23 -13.04 18.37 34.47
CA PRO A 23 -12.78 17.07 35.10
C PRO A 23 -12.47 17.22 36.60
N LEU A 24 -13.00 16.31 37.41
CA LEU A 24 -12.79 16.27 38.85
C LEU A 24 -11.79 15.16 39.23
N PRO A 25 -10.83 15.40 40.15
CA PRO A 25 -9.83 14.40 40.53
C PRO A 25 -10.49 13.22 41.25
N GLN A 26 -10.33 12.01 40.72
CA GLN A 26 -10.89 10.77 41.29
C GLN A 26 -10.01 10.31 42.45
N THR A 27 -10.60 10.05 43.61
CA THR A 27 -9.92 9.38 44.73
C THR A 27 -10.10 7.88 44.54
N ALA A 28 -9.00 7.17 44.24
CA ALA A 28 -8.97 5.72 44.08
C ALA A 28 -8.92 5.04 45.46
N GLU A 29 -9.86 4.11 45.73
CA GLU A 29 -9.77 3.17 46.86
C GLU A 29 -9.41 1.77 46.34
N ASN A 30 -8.18 1.36 46.66
CA ASN A 30 -7.62 0.03 46.97
C ASN A 30 -8.10 -1.25 46.24
N GLN A 31 -7.19 -1.87 45.46
CA GLN A 31 -6.71 -3.25 45.68
C GLN A 31 -5.39 -3.52 44.91
N PRO A 32 -4.52 -4.42 45.41
CA PRO A 32 -3.14 -4.58 44.95
C PRO A 32 -2.97 -5.73 43.94
N ASP A 33 -1.82 -5.70 43.26
CA ASP A 33 -1.15 -6.79 42.55
C ASP A 33 -1.69 -7.20 41.17
N HIS A 34 -1.36 -6.39 40.16
CA HIS A 34 -0.98 -6.93 38.86
C HIS A 34 0.10 -6.04 38.24
N GLU A 35 1.26 -6.62 37.99
CA GLU A 35 2.39 -6.00 37.30
C GLU A 35 1.89 -5.27 36.06
N THR A 36 1.94 -3.94 36.12
CA THR A 36 1.51 -3.07 35.03
C THR A 36 2.76 -2.72 34.26
N HIS A 37 2.98 -3.42 33.14
CA HIS A 37 3.81 -2.89 32.08
C HIS A 37 3.24 -1.54 31.66
N THR A 38 3.93 -0.49 32.07
CA THR A 38 3.67 0.91 31.75
C THR A 38 3.97 1.18 30.28
N GLU A 39 3.17 0.66 29.35
CA GLU A 39 3.41 0.90 27.91
C GLU A 39 2.13 1.03 27.07
N GLN A 40 1.00 1.51 27.60
CA GLN A 40 -0.17 1.76 26.75
C GLN A 40 -0.93 3.03 27.14
N ALA A 41 -0.28 4.18 26.94
CA ALA A 41 -0.96 5.48 26.89
C ALA A 41 -0.34 6.49 25.88
N GLU A 42 0.48 6.04 24.93
CA GLU A 42 1.07 6.90 23.87
C GLU A 42 0.49 6.67 22.46
N GLY A 43 -0.34 5.63 22.28
CA GLY A 43 -0.66 5.07 20.95
C GLY A 43 -1.56 5.88 20.01
N ASN A 44 -2.09 7.04 20.40
CA ASN A 44 -3.06 7.79 19.58
C ASN A 44 -2.65 9.23 19.22
N GLN A 45 -1.60 9.78 19.83
CA GLN A 45 -1.16 11.16 19.57
C GLN A 45 -0.07 11.24 18.48
N ASN A 46 0.42 10.10 17.96
CA ASN A 46 1.62 10.04 17.12
C ASN A 46 1.40 9.50 15.69
N ARG A 47 0.18 9.62 15.12
CA ARG A 47 -0.16 9.18 13.74
C ARG A 47 -0.34 10.33 12.76
N ILE A 48 0.13 11.52 13.14
CA ILE A 48 0.11 12.73 12.33
C ILE A 48 1.56 13.06 11.99
N GLY A 49 1.89 13.04 10.72
CA GLY A 49 3.26 13.20 10.25
C GLY A 49 3.63 12.18 9.18
N PHE A 50 4.68 12.49 8.42
CA PHE A 50 5.36 11.47 7.64
C PHE A 50 6.27 10.67 8.55
N SER A 51 6.19 9.34 8.47
CA SER A 51 6.90 8.41 9.31
C SER A 51 8.39 8.37 8.97
N GLU A 52 9.23 8.50 9.99
CA GLU A 52 10.69 8.34 9.87
C GLU A 52 11.12 6.89 9.56
N ARG A 53 10.20 5.92 9.76
CA ARG A 53 10.44 4.49 9.49
C ARG A 53 10.67 4.17 8.03
N ILE A 54 10.49 5.13 7.11
CA ILE A 54 10.90 4.96 5.71
C ILE A 54 12.40 4.66 5.56
N ASN A 55 13.21 5.12 6.52
CA ASN A 55 14.65 4.88 6.55
C ASN A 55 15.03 3.50 7.09
N ASP A 56 14.05 2.67 7.46
CA ASP A 56 14.30 1.31 7.93
C ASP A 56 14.96 0.45 6.82
N PRO A 57 16.04 -0.28 7.13
CA PRO A 57 16.74 -1.12 6.16
C PRO A 57 15.84 -2.18 5.51
N ALA A 58 14.69 -2.52 6.10
CA ALA A 58 13.69 -3.42 5.50
C ALA A 58 13.21 -2.93 4.12
N PHE A 59 13.04 -1.63 3.90
CA PHE A 59 12.64 -1.10 2.59
C PHE A 59 13.75 -1.28 1.54
N ALA A 60 15.00 -0.99 1.91
CA ALA A 60 16.14 -1.21 1.03
C ALA A 60 16.32 -2.71 0.70
N SER A 61 16.12 -3.58 1.70
CA SER A 61 16.14 -5.02 1.53
C SER A 61 15.02 -5.50 0.60
N TYR A 62 13.79 -5.01 0.78
CA TYR A 62 12.65 -5.33 -0.07
C TYR A 62 12.90 -4.95 -1.53
N LEU A 63 13.43 -3.76 -1.81
CA LEU A 63 13.74 -3.33 -3.18
C LEU A 63 14.81 -4.21 -3.84
N ARG A 64 15.87 -4.55 -3.11
CA ARG A 64 16.93 -5.46 -3.58
C ARG A 64 16.39 -6.85 -3.86
N GLN A 65 15.64 -7.42 -2.91
CA GLN A 65 15.07 -8.76 -3.03
C GLN A 65 14.05 -8.82 -4.16
N THR A 66 13.15 -7.86 -4.28
CA THR A 66 12.16 -7.80 -5.37
C THR A 66 12.85 -7.80 -6.74
N THR A 67 13.97 -7.07 -6.86
CA THR A 67 14.77 -7.06 -8.09
C THR A 67 15.45 -8.41 -8.32
N ALA A 68 16.14 -8.95 -7.31
CA ALA A 68 16.85 -10.21 -7.41
C ALA A 68 15.90 -11.37 -7.78
N TRP A 69 14.79 -11.51 -7.06
CA TRP A 69 13.78 -12.53 -7.31
C TRP A 69 13.15 -12.40 -8.71
N SER A 70 12.92 -11.18 -9.20
CA SER A 70 12.43 -10.98 -10.58
C SER A 70 13.40 -11.53 -11.62
N PHE A 71 14.71 -11.33 -11.45
CA PHE A 71 15.72 -11.84 -12.38
C PHE A 71 15.96 -13.34 -12.23
N ILE A 72 15.99 -13.87 -11.00
CA ILE A 72 16.12 -15.30 -10.74
C ILE A 72 14.95 -16.06 -11.37
N PHE A 73 13.71 -15.61 -11.12
CA PHE A 73 12.52 -16.24 -11.68
C PHE A 73 12.50 -16.19 -13.21
N ALA A 74 12.78 -15.02 -13.80
CA ALA A 74 12.87 -14.88 -15.26
C ALA A 74 14.00 -15.73 -15.86
N GLY A 75 15.15 -15.83 -15.18
CA GLY A 75 16.28 -16.65 -15.60
C GLY A 75 15.95 -18.15 -15.61
N ILE A 76 15.30 -18.65 -14.55
CA ILE A 76 14.85 -20.04 -14.47
C ILE A 76 13.88 -20.35 -15.60
N LEU A 77 12.84 -19.51 -15.80
CA LEU A 77 11.88 -19.71 -16.90
C LEU A 77 12.55 -19.66 -18.27
N ALA A 78 13.47 -18.74 -18.49
CA ALA A 78 14.21 -18.65 -19.75
C ALA A 78 15.02 -19.93 -20.03
N VAL A 79 15.74 -20.45 -19.03
CA VAL A 79 16.51 -21.70 -19.17
C VAL A 79 15.59 -22.87 -19.47
N VAL A 80 14.48 -23.02 -18.73
CA VAL A 80 13.51 -24.11 -18.94
C VAL A 80 12.95 -24.07 -20.37
N VAL A 81 12.56 -22.89 -20.86
CA VAL A 81 12.03 -22.74 -22.21
C VAL A 81 13.10 -23.02 -23.28
N ILE A 82 14.31 -22.46 -23.14
CA ILE A 82 15.39 -22.68 -24.11
C ILE A 82 15.76 -24.17 -24.21
N VAL A 83 15.94 -24.83 -23.07
CA VAL A 83 16.26 -26.27 -23.03
C VAL A 83 15.10 -27.11 -23.57
N GLY A 84 13.86 -26.78 -23.20
CA GLY A 84 12.67 -27.48 -23.70
C GLY A 84 12.55 -27.41 -25.22
N PHE A 85 12.72 -26.22 -25.80
CA PHE A 85 12.70 -26.04 -27.25
C PHE A 85 13.91 -26.68 -27.96
N PHE A 86 15.08 -26.70 -27.32
CA PHE A 86 16.25 -27.41 -27.85
C PHE A 86 16.00 -28.92 -27.96
N ILE A 87 15.50 -29.55 -26.88
CA ILE A 87 15.16 -30.98 -26.87
C ILE A 87 14.04 -31.28 -27.87
N TYR A 88 13.02 -30.41 -27.96
CA TYR A 88 11.97 -30.52 -28.96
C TYR A 88 12.54 -30.51 -30.38
N GLY A 89 13.50 -29.62 -30.67
CA GLY A 89 14.17 -29.57 -31.96
C GLY A 89 15.03 -30.80 -32.30
N GLU A 90 15.52 -31.53 -31.31
CA GLU A 90 16.28 -32.78 -31.52
C GLU A 90 15.38 -34.02 -31.64
N THR A 91 14.16 -33.99 -31.09
CA THR A 91 13.31 -35.17 -30.93
C THR A 91 12.01 -35.14 -31.73
N SER A 92 11.56 -33.96 -32.16
CA SER A 92 10.32 -33.81 -32.91
C SER A 92 10.56 -33.99 -34.40
N SER A 93 9.56 -34.52 -35.12
CA SER A 93 9.55 -34.56 -36.58
C SER A 93 8.92 -33.32 -37.21
N GLU A 94 8.42 -32.37 -36.41
CA GLU A 94 7.73 -31.18 -36.89
C GLU A 94 8.69 -30.01 -37.13
N MET A 95 9.71 -29.86 -36.30
CA MET A 95 10.65 -28.74 -36.37
C MET A 95 12.02 -29.14 -35.84
N ASP A 96 13.04 -28.92 -36.66
CA ASP A 96 14.45 -29.23 -36.33
C ASP A 96 15.15 -28.04 -35.66
N ASN A 97 16.28 -28.33 -35.01
CA ASN A 97 17.25 -27.30 -34.67
C ASN A 97 17.97 -26.79 -35.94
N PRO A 98 18.23 -25.47 -36.07
CA PRO A 98 18.19 -24.44 -35.04
C PRO A 98 16.86 -23.67 -34.92
N GLN A 99 15.83 -24.01 -35.69
CA GLN A 99 14.58 -23.24 -35.72
C GLN A 99 13.86 -23.29 -34.37
N ALA A 100 13.73 -24.50 -33.80
CA ALA A 100 13.13 -24.67 -32.47
C ALA A 100 13.90 -23.89 -31.40
N LEU A 101 15.24 -23.99 -31.41
CA LEU A 101 16.11 -23.24 -30.49
C LEU A 101 15.91 -21.71 -30.59
N TYR A 102 15.78 -21.15 -31.79
CA TYR A 102 15.54 -19.70 -31.95
C TYR A 102 14.21 -19.24 -31.33
N ILE A 103 13.16 -20.06 -31.40
CA ILE A 103 11.89 -19.78 -30.72
C ILE A 103 12.09 -19.78 -29.20
N GLY A 104 12.79 -20.78 -28.68
CA GLY A 104 13.14 -20.87 -27.26
C GLY A 104 13.93 -19.66 -26.77
N LEU A 105 14.92 -19.22 -27.55
CA LEU A 105 15.70 -18.00 -27.26
C LEU A 105 14.85 -16.74 -27.32
N GLY A 106 13.91 -16.64 -28.27
CA GLY A 106 12.98 -15.51 -28.38
C GLY A 106 12.11 -15.36 -27.14
N ILE A 107 11.44 -16.44 -26.73
CA ILE A 107 10.57 -16.45 -25.53
C ILE A 107 11.42 -16.26 -24.26
N GLY A 108 12.56 -16.94 -24.14
CA GLY A 108 13.48 -16.77 -23.01
C GLY A 108 13.98 -15.32 -22.87
N GLY A 109 14.33 -14.69 -24.00
CA GLY A 109 14.69 -13.28 -24.05
C GLY A 109 13.53 -12.36 -23.62
N MET A 110 12.29 -12.70 -23.96
CA MET A 110 11.11 -11.95 -23.52
C MET A 110 10.99 -11.93 -21.98
N PHE A 111 11.21 -13.05 -21.28
CA PHE A 111 11.17 -13.05 -19.81
C PHE A 111 12.24 -12.14 -19.19
N LEU A 112 13.47 -12.19 -19.71
CA LEU A 112 14.57 -11.36 -19.24
C LEU A 112 14.34 -9.86 -19.52
N THR A 113 13.79 -9.52 -20.69
CA THR A 113 13.46 -8.13 -21.03
C THR A 113 12.34 -7.58 -20.14
N ILE A 114 11.31 -8.38 -19.83
CA ILE A 114 10.27 -7.99 -18.86
C ILE A 114 10.87 -7.74 -17.47
N ALA A 115 11.74 -8.62 -16.99
CA ALA A 115 12.43 -8.43 -15.69
C ALA A 115 13.26 -7.13 -15.68
N LEU A 116 13.99 -6.85 -16.76
CA LEU A 116 14.76 -5.62 -16.92
C LEU A 116 13.86 -4.37 -16.95
N LEU A 117 12.82 -4.37 -17.78
CA LEU A 117 11.90 -3.23 -17.91
C LEU A 117 11.14 -2.95 -16.60
N SER A 118 10.71 -4.00 -15.88
CA SER A 118 10.06 -3.85 -14.58
C SER A 118 10.99 -3.25 -13.51
N THR A 119 12.28 -3.59 -13.57
CA THR A 119 13.29 -3.04 -12.67
C THR A 119 13.54 -1.57 -12.98
N ILE A 120 13.68 -1.22 -14.25
CA ILE A 120 13.86 0.17 -14.68
C ILE A 120 12.62 1.02 -14.37
N SER A 121 11.40 0.48 -14.56
CA SER A 121 10.16 1.22 -14.27
C SER A 121 10.08 1.59 -12.79
N ARG A 122 10.39 0.67 -11.88
CA ARG A 122 10.49 0.93 -10.43
C ARG A 122 11.57 1.96 -10.11
N ALA A 123 12.76 1.84 -10.71
CA ALA A 123 13.86 2.78 -10.48
C ALA A 123 13.53 4.22 -10.93
N ARG A 124 12.63 4.38 -11.90
CA ARG A 124 12.15 5.69 -12.39
C ARG A 124 11.09 6.33 -11.50
N VAL A 125 10.53 5.62 -10.51
CA VAL A 125 9.58 6.20 -9.56
C VAL A 125 10.29 7.26 -8.72
N LYS A 126 9.91 8.52 -8.94
CA LYS A 126 10.44 9.67 -8.20
C LYS A 126 9.64 9.92 -6.94
N GLN A 127 10.32 10.43 -5.92
CA GLN A 127 9.66 10.97 -4.74
C GLN A 127 8.99 12.30 -5.07
N TRP A 128 7.78 12.48 -4.55
CA TRP A 128 7.03 13.72 -4.65
C TRP A 128 6.01 13.81 -3.51
N ASP A 129 5.70 15.04 -3.13
CA ASP A 129 4.67 15.36 -2.13
C ASP A 129 3.51 16.08 -2.85
N GLY A 130 2.31 15.92 -2.31
CA GLY A 130 1.12 16.54 -2.88
C GLY A 130 -0.11 16.41 -1.98
N VAL A 131 -1.25 16.79 -2.53
CA VAL A 131 -2.54 16.79 -1.85
C VAL A 131 -3.62 16.16 -2.72
N VAL A 132 -4.54 15.42 -2.12
CA VAL A 132 -5.75 14.95 -2.79
C VAL A 132 -6.68 16.15 -3.02
N ILE A 133 -6.92 16.50 -4.28
CA ILE A 133 -7.70 17.68 -4.65
C ILE A 133 -9.11 17.35 -5.12
N ASP A 134 -9.34 16.13 -5.63
CA ASP A 134 -10.61 15.73 -6.20
C ASP A 134 -10.73 14.20 -6.25
N LYS A 135 -11.96 13.71 -6.37
CA LYS A 135 -12.33 12.30 -6.44
C LYS A 135 -13.47 12.13 -7.43
N LYS A 136 -13.29 11.23 -8.41
CA LYS A 136 -14.25 11.01 -9.51
C LYS A 136 -14.74 9.57 -9.51
N ILE A 137 -16.02 9.40 -9.81
CA ILE A 137 -16.62 8.08 -10.07
C ILE A 137 -17.24 8.15 -11.46
N GLU A 138 -16.65 7.42 -12.41
CA GLU A 138 -17.12 7.38 -13.78
C GLU A 138 -17.77 6.02 -14.08
N ARG A 139 -18.87 6.01 -14.81
CA ARG A 139 -19.44 4.77 -15.37
C ARG A 139 -18.93 4.62 -16.79
N LYS A 140 -18.16 3.56 -17.05
CA LYS A 140 -17.54 3.30 -18.35
C LYS A 140 -18.02 1.98 -18.93
N THR A 141 -17.82 1.85 -20.23
CA THR A 141 -18.16 0.64 -20.98
C THR A 141 -16.97 0.24 -21.84
N ARG A 142 -16.65 -1.05 -21.89
CA ARG A 142 -15.69 -1.60 -22.86
C ARG A 142 -16.34 -2.72 -23.65
N ARG A 143 -15.94 -2.84 -24.91
CA ARG A 143 -16.39 -3.91 -25.80
C ARG A 143 -15.35 -5.02 -25.75
N ASN A 144 -15.73 -6.16 -25.23
CA ASN A 144 -14.89 -7.34 -25.22
C ASN A 144 -15.38 -8.34 -26.26
N LYS A 145 -14.47 -9.21 -26.68
CA LYS A 145 -14.75 -10.35 -27.54
C LYS A 145 -14.57 -11.60 -26.70
N ASP A 146 -15.57 -12.46 -26.68
CA ASP A 146 -15.47 -13.76 -26.01
C ASP A 146 -14.67 -14.76 -26.85
N SER A 147 -14.46 -15.96 -26.30
CA SER A 147 -13.75 -17.05 -26.95
C SER A 147 -14.41 -17.52 -28.24
N ASP A 148 -15.74 -17.40 -28.36
CA ASP A 148 -16.54 -17.76 -29.55
C ASP A 148 -16.54 -16.63 -30.61
N GLY A 149 -15.89 -15.51 -30.29
CA GLY A 149 -15.74 -14.38 -31.15
C GLY A 149 -16.94 -13.44 -31.21
N GLN A 150 -17.95 -13.64 -30.36
CA GLN A 150 -19.05 -12.70 -30.18
C GLN A 150 -18.60 -11.54 -29.31
N TYR A 151 -19.19 -10.38 -29.58
CA TYR A 151 -18.88 -9.17 -28.82
C TYR A 151 -19.93 -8.93 -27.75
N HIS A 152 -19.48 -8.65 -26.53
CA HIS A 152 -20.35 -8.16 -25.46
C HIS A 152 -19.84 -6.83 -24.91
N VAL A 153 -20.77 -6.04 -24.39
CA VAL A 153 -20.47 -4.76 -23.73
C VAL A 153 -20.41 -4.99 -22.23
N GLU A 154 -19.24 -4.80 -21.66
CA GLU A 154 -19.02 -4.83 -20.22
C GLU A 154 -19.13 -3.41 -19.66
N ARG A 155 -19.88 -3.25 -18.57
CA ARG A 155 -20.01 -1.98 -17.84
C ARG A 155 -19.20 -2.08 -16.56
N TYR A 156 -18.39 -1.06 -16.28
CA TYR A 156 -17.57 -0.98 -15.07
C TYR A 156 -17.61 0.43 -14.50
N LYS A 157 -17.30 0.57 -13.22
CA LYS A 157 -17.08 1.85 -12.55
C LYS A 157 -15.58 2.10 -12.45
N LEU A 158 -15.16 3.32 -12.78
CA LEU A 158 -13.79 3.77 -12.57
C LEU A 158 -13.78 4.74 -11.39
N TYR A 159 -13.13 4.34 -10.31
CA TYR A 159 -12.94 5.14 -9.11
C TYR A 159 -11.57 5.82 -9.19
N THR A 160 -11.56 7.14 -9.32
CA THR A 160 -10.33 7.92 -9.54
C THR A 160 -10.08 8.87 -8.37
N VAL A 161 -8.86 8.84 -7.83
CA VAL A 161 -8.36 9.84 -6.89
C VAL A 161 -7.40 10.78 -7.64
N VAL A 162 -7.61 12.09 -7.48
CA VAL A 162 -6.85 13.14 -8.17
C VAL A 162 -5.93 13.84 -7.17
N PHE A 163 -4.65 13.89 -7.49
CA PHE A 163 -3.61 14.49 -6.68
C PHE A 163 -3.02 15.70 -7.39
N LYS A 164 -2.73 16.76 -6.64
CA LYS A 164 -1.91 17.88 -7.09
C LYS A 164 -0.57 17.81 -6.38
N THR A 165 0.52 17.65 -7.13
CA THR A 165 1.86 17.68 -6.55
C THR A 165 2.23 19.09 -6.14
N ASN A 166 3.21 19.23 -5.26
CA ASN A 166 3.76 20.54 -4.86
C ASN A 166 4.40 21.30 -6.04
N GLN A 167 4.75 20.59 -7.11
CA GLN A 167 5.23 21.18 -8.38
C GLN A 167 4.07 21.64 -9.29
N GLY A 168 2.82 21.54 -8.84
CA GLY A 168 1.63 21.93 -9.59
C GLY A 168 1.12 20.89 -10.60
N LYS A 169 1.79 19.75 -10.75
CA LYS A 169 1.37 18.69 -11.67
C LYS A 169 0.14 17.97 -11.12
N ILE A 170 -0.87 17.75 -11.97
CA ILE A 170 -2.03 16.92 -11.63
C ILE A 170 -1.73 15.46 -12.01
N LEU A 171 -2.01 14.54 -11.08
CA LEU A 171 -1.88 13.11 -11.24
C LEU A 171 -3.21 12.45 -10.92
N GLU A 172 -3.61 11.45 -11.70
CA GLU A 172 -4.83 10.68 -11.47
C GLU A 172 -4.49 9.21 -11.25
N LYS A 173 -5.13 8.58 -10.27
CA LYS A 173 -5.03 7.14 -10.01
C LYS A 173 -6.43 6.53 -10.00
N GLY A 174 -6.74 5.80 -11.07
CA GLY A 174 -8.02 5.12 -11.26
C GLY A 174 -7.93 3.63 -10.96
N VAL A 175 -8.96 3.07 -10.34
CA VAL A 175 -9.15 1.63 -10.13
C VAL A 175 -10.53 1.22 -10.65
N GLU A 176 -10.59 0.15 -11.43
CA GLU A 176 -11.84 -0.39 -11.99
C GLU A 176 -12.54 -1.28 -10.95
N ASP A 177 -13.84 -1.04 -10.73
CA ASP A 177 -14.76 -1.82 -9.89
C ASP A 177 -14.32 -2.11 -8.44
N ASP A 178 -13.28 -1.44 -7.96
CA ASP A 178 -12.78 -1.50 -6.59
C ASP A 178 -12.64 -0.08 -6.03
N ASP A 179 -13.42 0.22 -4.99
CA ASP A 179 -13.45 1.52 -4.33
C ASP A 179 -12.56 1.60 -3.09
N THR A 180 -11.75 0.58 -2.79
CA THR A 180 -10.96 0.51 -1.55
C THR A 180 -9.97 1.68 -1.44
N VAL A 181 -9.16 1.92 -2.48
CA VAL A 181 -8.22 3.05 -2.52
C VAL A 181 -8.96 4.38 -2.57
N PHE A 182 -10.11 4.40 -3.24
CA PHE A 182 -10.94 5.59 -3.33
C PHE A 182 -11.48 5.97 -1.95
N ASN A 183 -12.00 5.02 -1.17
CA ASN A 183 -12.56 5.25 0.16
C ASN A 183 -11.47 5.57 1.19
N TYR A 184 -10.25 5.07 1.00
CA TYR A 184 -9.11 5.32 1.90
C TYR A 184 -8.62 6.78 1.91
N PHE A 185 -8.70 7.48 0.77
CA PHE A 185 -8.27 8.87 0.66
C PHE A 185 -9.45 9.84 0.81
N GLU A 186 -9.26 10.90 1.59
CA GLU A 186 -10.15 12.04 1.70
C GLU A 186 -9.59 13.24 0.93
N ILE A 187 -10.48 14.13 0.45
CA ILE A 187 -10.05 15.39 -0.17
C ILE A 187 -9.38 16.25 0.90
N GLY A 188 -8.20 16.78 0.59
CA GLY A 188 -7.35 17.51 1.53
C GLY A 188 -6.25 16.68 2.18
N ASP A 189 -6.25 15.35 2.02
CA ASP A 189 -5.17 14.50 2.52
C ASP A 189 -3.84 14.90 1.89
N GLN A 190 -2.86 15.20 2.72
CA GLN A 190 -1.47 15.36 2.29
C GLN A 190 -0.85 13.98 2.11
N VAL A 191 -0.13 13.79 1.00
CA VAL A 191 0.44 12.50 0.62
C VAL A 191 1.88 12.63 0.16
N ARG A 192 2.65 11.55 0.36
CA ARG A 192 4.03 11.41 -0.10
C ARG A 192 4.20 10.12 -0.87
N GLN A 193 4.74 10.25 -2.08
CA GLN A 193 5.29 9.13 -2.83
C GLN A 193 6.74 8.95 -2.46
N HIS A 194 7.12 7.75 -2.00
CA HIS A 194 8.51 7.40 -1.75
C HIS A 194 9.17 6.84 -3.00
N LYS A 195 10.46 7.16 -3.20
CA LYS A 195 11.23 6.71 -4.37
C LYS A 195 11.26 5.18 -4.44
N GLY A 196 10.93 4.63 -5.60
CA GLY A 196 10.95 3.17 -5.85
C GLY A 196 9.81 2.37 -5.21
N LEU A 197 8.93 3.00 -4.43
CA LEU A 197 7.79 2.36 -3.77
C LEU A 197 6.48 2.53 -4.57
N GLY A 198 5.49 1.67 -4.31
CA GLY A 198 4.29 1.57 -5.16
C GLY A 198 3.05 2.34 -4.70
N THR A 199 3.01 2.73 -3.42
CA THR A 199 1.85 3.43 -2.84
C THR A 199 2.26 4.67 -2.05
N LEU A 200 1.27 5.54 -1.87
CA LEU A 200 1.42 6.83 -1.20
C LEU A 200 1.26 6.66 0.31
N GLU A 201 2.11 7.35 1.06
CA GLU A 201 1.92 7.55 2.49
C GLU A 201 1.00 8.75 2.73
N LYS A 202 -0.01 8.61 3.60
CA LYS A 202 -0.83 9.74 4.09
C LYS A 202 -0.09 10.49 5.19
N TYR A 203 -0.25 11.80 5.31
CA TYR A 203 0.32 12.54 6.42
C TYR A 203 -0.44 12.29 7.72
N ASP A 204 -1.76 12.47 7.70
CA ASP A 204 -2.64 12.22 8.84
C ASP A 204 -3.30 10.86 8.70
N LYS A 205 -3.00 9.96 9.63
CA LYS A 205 -3.54 8.60 9.73
C LYS A 205 -4.28 8.39 11.06
N SER A 206 -4.54 9.47 11.80
CA SER A 206 -5.15 9.41 13.14
C SER A 206 -6.59 8.87 13.12
N ARG A 207 -7.30 9.06 12.00
CA ARG A 207 -8.68 8.61 11.80
C ARG A 207 -8.80 7.30 11.02
N ASP A 208 -7.68 6.71 10.59
CA ASP A 208 -7.70 5.50 9.78
C ASP A 208 -7.74 4.25 10.65
N SER A 209 -8.52 3.24 10.25
CA SER A 209 -8.52 1.89 10.84
C SER A 209 -7.67 0.90 10.04
N ILE A 210 -7.29 1.26 8.82
CA ILE A 210 -6.50 0.46 7.90
C ILE A 210 -5.30 1.26 7.40
N ILE A 211 -4.28 0.57 6.90
CA ILE A 211 -3.14 1.21 6.24
C ILE A 211 -2.59 0.34 5.11
N PHE A 212 -2.28 0.98 3.99
CA PHE A 212 -1.60 0.32 2.87
C PHE A 212 -0.09 0.28 3.12
N CYS A 213 0.51 -0.91 2.96
CA CYS A 213 1.95 -1.04 2.98
C CYS A 213 2.58 -0.31 1.77
N ASN A 214 3.48 0.64 2.04
CA ASN A 214 4.19 1.39 1.00
C ASN A 214 5.06 0.53 0.08
N ALA A 215 5.52 -0.63 0.56
CA ALA A 215 6.34 -1.55 -0.22
C ALA A 215 5.53 -2.41 -1.19
N CYS A 216 4.49 -3.11 -0.71
CA CYS A 216 3.81 -4.15 -1.46
C CYS A 216 2.30 -3.93 -1.68
N SER A 217 1.78 -2.75 -1.32
CA SER A 217 0.36 -2.37 -1.46
C SER A 217 -0.63 -3.24 -0.68
N THR A 218 -0.16 -4.10 0.21
CA THR A 218 -1.03 -4.94 1.03
C THR A 218 -1.76 -4.06 2.05
N LEU A 219 -3.05 -4.28 2.23
CA LEU A 219 -3.88 -3.62 3.24
C LEU A 219 -3.65 -4.31 4.60
N ASN A 220 -3.35 -3.53 5.63
CA ASN A 220 -3.07 -4.01 6.99
C ASN A 220 -3.95 -3.25 7.99
N ASP A 221 -4.03 -3.75 9.22
CA ASP A 221 -4.66 -3.02 10.31
C ASP A 221 -3.76 -1.83 10.71
N ILE A 222 -4.35 -0.69 11.06
CA ILE A 222 -3.58 0.49 11.48
C ILE A 222 -2.75 0.23 12.76
N ASN A 223 -3.09 -0.80 13.54
CA ASN A 223 -2.38 -1.13 14.76
C ASN A 223 -1.16 -2.03 14.49
N ASP A 224 -1.07 -2.68 13.33
CA ASP A 224 0.08 -3.51 12.96
C ASP A 224 1.34 -2.66 12.81
N ASP A 225 2.48 -3.12 13.32
CA ASP A 225 3.76 -2.42 13.15
C ASP A 225 4.47 -2.77 11.85
N LYS A 226 4.19 -3.95 11.29
CA LYS A 226 4.82 -4.49 10.09
C LYS A 226 3.76 -5.09 9.20
N CYS A 227 3.99 -4.99 7.90
CA CYS A 227 3.12 -5.65 6.93
C CYS A 227 3.23 -7.17 7.05
N TYR A 228 2.11 -7.87 7.18
CA TYR A 228 2.10 -9.33 7.30
C TYR A 228 2.66 -10.06 6.06
N ARG A 229 2.63 -9.42 4.88
CA ARG A 229 3.11 -10.01 3.61
C ARG A 229 4.59 -9.81 3.38
N CYS A 230 5.09 -8.57 3.49
CA CYS A 230 6.49 -8.25 3.16
C CYS A 230 7.36 -7.92 4.37
N SER A 231 6.79 -7.90 5.57
CA SER A 231 7.47 -7.58 6.84
C SER A 231 8.11 -6.18 6.93
N CYS A 232 7.96 -5.33 5.90
CA CYS A 232 8.35 -3.93 6.00
C CYS A 232 7.53 -3.22 7.08
N PRO A 233 8.13 -2.30 7.85
CA PRO A 233 7.37 -1.53 8.81
C PRO A 233 6.29 -0.70 8.11
N LEU A 234 5.15 -0.58 8.77
CA LEU A 234 4.07 0.28 8.32
C LEU A 234 4.40 1.73 8.67
N LEU A 235 4.24 2.63 7.71
CA LEU A 235 4.53 4.05 7.87
C LEU A 235 3.34 4.68 8.58
N LYS A 236 3.35 4.70 9.91
CA LYS A 236 2.26 5.22 10.75
C LYS A 236 2.58 6.62 11.22
#